data_AF-A0A2E9SZQ5-F1
#
_entry.id   AF-A0A2E9SZQ5-F1
#
_cell.length_a   1.000
_cell.length_b   1.000
_cell.length_c   1.000
_cell.angle_alpha   90.00
_cell.angle_beta   90.00
_cell.angle_gamma   90.00
#
_symmetry.space_group_name_H-M   'P 1'
#
loop_
_entity.id
_entity.type
_entity.pdbx_description
1 polymer ?
#
loop_
_entity_poly.entity_id
_entity_poly.type
_entity_poly.pdbx_seq_one_letter_code
_entity_poly.pdbx_strand_id
1 'polypeptide(L)' 'MLMVDLRDYKCPQQFIQFKLGLNKAQSVNQPVTFTFNAAHSSDDMQRFLEKHHYHFEIDLELGVLTVEPVCV' A
#
# COMPACT_ATOMS: atom_id res chain seq x y z
N MET A 1 1.74 -0.31 13.73
CA MET A 1 1.19 -0.78 12.44
C MET A 1 0.06 0.15 12.03
N LEU A 2 0.17 0.82 10.89
CA LEU A 2 -0.89 1.68 10.33
C LEU A 2 -1.87 0.82 9.53
N MET A 3 -3.14 1.21 9.52
CA MET A 3 -4.16 0.64 8.65
C MET A 3 -4.72 1.74 7.75
N VAL A 4 -4.83 1.48 6.45
CA VAL A 4 -5.33 2.42 5.46
C VAL A 4 -6.36 1.72 4.59
N ASP A 5 -7.61 2.19 4.64
CA ASP A 5 -8.66 1.67 3.77
C ASP A 5 -8.66 2.42 2.43
N LEU A 6 -8.45 1.68 1.35
CA LEU A 6 -8.41 2.18 -0.01
C LEU A 6 -9.69 1.86 -0.80
N ARG A 7 -10.66 1.15 -0.21
CA ARG A 7 -11.85 0.63 -0.91
C ARG A 7 -12.81 1.70 -1.40
N ASP A 8 -12.87 2.83 -0.69
CA ASP A 8 -13.73 3.97 -1.06
C ASP A 8 -13.16 4.82 -2.21
N TYR A 9 -11.88 4.60 -2.56
CA TYR A 9 -11.20 5.40 -3.57
C TYR A 9 -11.11 4.65 -4.90
N LYS A 10 -11.34 5.37 -6.00
CA LYS A 10 -11.14 4.88 -7.37
C LYS A 10 -9.81 5.39 -7.92
N CYS A 11 -9.28 4.74 -8.96
CA CYS A 11 -8.14 5.31 -9.68
C CYS A 11 -8.51 6.68 -10.29
N PRO A 12 -7.64 7.71 -10.17
CA PRO A 12 -6.28 7.69 -9.61
C PRO A 12 -6.18 7.99 -8.10
N GLN A 13 -7.29 8.36 -7.44
CA GLN A 13 -7.30 8.73 -6.03
C GLN A 13 -6.79 7.60 -5.12
N GLN A 14 -7.10 6.35 -5.46
CA GLN A 14 -6.64 5.18 -4.73
C GLN A 14 -5.10 5.13 -4.63
N PHE A 15 -4.42 5.34 -5.76
CA PHE A 15 -2.96 5.36 -5.81
C PHE A 15 -2.34 6.56 -5.07
N ILE A 16 -3.05 7.69 -5.02
CA ILE A 16 -2.63 8.86 -4.23
C ILE A 16 -2.72 8.54 -2.73
N GLN A 17 -3.84 7.95 -2.27
CA GLN A 17 -4.03 7.58 -0.86
C GLN A 17 -3.03 6.51 -0.42
N PHE A 18 -2.74 5.55 -1.29
CA PHE A 18 -1.68 4.57 -1.09
C PHE A 18 -0.32 5.25 -0.80
N LYS A 19 0.11 6.20 -1.64
CA LYS A 19 1.37 6.94 -1.44
C LYS A 19 1.37 7.77 -0.16
N LEU A 20 0.25 8.42 0.19
CA LEU A 20 0.13 9.16 1.45
C LEU A 20 0.24 8.25 2.67
N GLY A 21 -0.39 7.08 2.63
CA GLY A 21 -0.30 6.05 3.67
C GLY A 21 1.12 5.53 3.84
N LEU A 22 1.81 5.24 2.73
CA LEU A 22 3.22 4.83 2.74
C LEU A 22 4.11 5.89 3.38
N ASN A 23 4.01 7.15 2.94
CA ASN A 23 4.82 8.25 3.47
C ASN A 23 4.60 8.42 4.99
N LYS A 24 3.36 8.30 5.45
CA LYS A 24 3.03 8.35 6.88
C LYS A 24 3.64 7.17 7.65
N ALA A 25 3.63 5.98 7.07
CA ALA A 25 4.21 4.78 7.68
C ALA A 25 5.73 4.91 7.84
N GLN A 26 6.38 5.41 6.79
CA GLN A 26 7.82 5.68 6.77
C GLN A 26 8.22 6.75 7.77
N SER A 27 7.48 7.86 7.86
CA SER A 27 7.82 8.96 8.78
C SER A 27 7.74 8.59 10.25
N VAL A 28 6.95 7.56 10.59
CA VAL A 28 6.84 7.03 11.96
C VAL A 28 7.53 5.67 12.12
N ASN A 29 8.29 5.22 11.12
CA ASN A 29 9.05 3.97 11.09
C ASN A 29 8.23 2.74 11.53
N GLN A 30 7.05 2.54 10.94
CA GLN A 30 6.20 1.39 11.26
C GLN A 30 5.60 0.74 10.01
N PRO A 31 5.24 -0.56 10.07
CA PRO A 31 4.55 -1.23 8.97
C PRO A 31 3.17 -0.63 8.69
N VAL A 32 2.70 -0.74 7.45
CA VAL A 32 1.36 -0.32 7.03
C VAL A 32 0.66 -1.41 6.25
N THR A 33 -0.63 -1.60 6.56
CA THR A 33 -1.52 -2.49 5.80
C THR A 33 -2.60 -1.68 5.10
N PHE A 34 -2.72 -1.92 3.81
CA PHE A 34 -3.74 -1.38 2.93
C PHE A 34 -4.80 -2.43 2.66
N THR A 35 -6.07 -2.04 2.76
CA THR A 35 -7.20 -2.83 2.27
C THR A 35 -7.73 -2.21 0.99
N PHE A 36 -7.90 -3.00 -0.06
CA PHE A 36 -8.39 -2.56 -1.37
C PHE A 36 -9.40 -3.55 -1.93
N ASN A 37 -10.12 -3.16 -2.98
CA ASN A 37 -11.05 -4.07 -3.64
C ASN A 37 -10.25 -5.01 -4.55
N ALA A 38 -10.25 -6.32 -4.25
CA ALA A 38 -9.59 -7.35 -5.05
C ALA A 38 -10.04 -7.40 -6.53
N ALA A 39 -11.24 -6.90 -6.83
CA ALA A 39 -11.73 -6.79 -8.21
C ALA A 39 -11.05 -5.68 -9.02
N HIS A 40 -10.34 -4.75 -8.36
CA HIS A 40 -9.59 -3.68 -9.01
C HIS A 40 -8.10 -4.05 -9.09
N SER A 41 -7.43 -3.66 -10.18
CA SER A 41 -6.00 -3.90 -10.34
C SER A 41 -5.18 -3.14 -9.27
N SER A 42 -4.24 -3.85 -8.66
CA SER A 42 -3.24 -3.34 -7.73
C SER A 42 -1.85 -3.18 -8.37
N ASP A 43 -1.74 -3.33 -9.70
CA ASP A 43 -0.46 -3.41 -10.41
C ASP A 43 0.38 -2.14 -10.24
N ASP A 44 -0.25 -0.96 -10.23
CA ASP A 44 0.45 0.31 -10.02
C ASP A 44 1.07 0.40 -8.62
N MET A 45 0.40 -0.16 -7.60
CA MET A 45 0.93 -0.20 -6.23
C MET A 45 2.13 -1.16 -6.16
N GLN A 46 2.02 -2.36 -6.72
CA GLN A 46 3.10 -3.35 -6.74
C GLN A 46 4.32 -2.83 -7.50
N ARG A 47 4.14 -2.32 -8.73
CA ARG A 47 5.23 -1.74 -9.53
C ARG A 47 5.93 -0.60 -8.82
N PHE A 48 5.19 0.23 -8.07
CA PHE A 48 5.78 1.29 -7.26
C PHE A 48 6.66 0.72 -6.14
N LEU A 49 6.17 -0.26 -5.39
CA LEU A 49 6.92 -0.88 -4.29
C LEU A 49 8.18 -1.57 -4.79
N GLU A 50 8.09 -2.36 -5.86
CA GLU A 50 9.22 -3.03 -6.49
C GLU A 50 10.29 -2.04 -6.97
N LYS A 51 9.88 -1.00 -7.69
CA LYS A 51 10.78 0.04 -8.19
C LYS A 51 11.57 0.73 -7.07
N HIS A 52 10.94 0.88 -5.91
CA HIS A 52 11.52 1.55 -4.75
C HIS A 52 12.10 0.58 -3.70
N HIS A 53 12.19 -0.72 -4.02
CA HIS A 53 12.77 -1.76 -3.17
C HIS A 53 12.12 -1.86 -1.78
N TYR A 54 10.81 -1.63 -1.70
CA TYR A 54 10.06 -1.90 -0.47
C TYR A 54 9.96 -3.41 -0.24
N HIS A 55 9.98 -3.83 1.02
CA HIS A 55 9.60 -5.18 1.41
C HIS A 55 8.09 -5.20 1.67
N PHE A 56 7.37 -6.09 1.00
CA PHE A 56 5.91 -6.16 1.10
C PHE A 56 5.37 -7.57 0.88
N GLU A 57 4.19 -7.81 1.42
CA GLU A 57 3.38 -9.01 1.20
C GLU A 57 2.01 -8.58 0.67
N ILE A 58 1.50 -9.30 -0.33
CA ILE A 58 0.19 -9.01 -0.93
C ILE A 58 -0.65 -10.27 -1.03
N ASP A 59 -1.88 -10.17 -0.55
CA ASP A 59 -2.94 -11.15 -0.73
C ASP A 59 -4.00 -10.55 -1.67
N LEU A 60 -3.98 -11.01 -2.92
CA LEU A 60 -4.89 -10.54 -3.96
C LEU A 60 -6.31 -11.07 -3.79
N GLU A 61 -6.50 -12.20 -3.10
CA GLU A 61 -7.84 -12.75 -2.85
C GLU A 61 -8.56 -11.95 -1.77
N LEU A 62 -7.83 -11.56 -0.72
CA LEU A 62 -8.36 -10.75 0.38
C LEU A 62 -8.31 -9.23 0.11
N GLY A 63 -7.57 -8.80 -0.92
CA GLY A 63 -7.36 -7.39 -1.20
C GLY A 63 -6.56 -6.70 -0.10
N VAL A 64 -5.50 -7.35 0.38
CA VAL A 64 -4.66 -6.89 1.49
C VAL A 64 -3.23 -6.74 1.02
N LEU A 65 -2.60 -5.60 1.33
CA LEU A 65 -1.19 -5.32 1.02
C LEU A 65 -0.51 -4.78 2.28
N THR A 66 0.49 -5.49 2.78
CA THR A 66 1.29 -5.07 3.94
C THR A 66 2.68 -4.67 3.47
N VAL A 67 3.16 -3.52 3.93
CA VAL A 67 4.46 -2.96 3.55
C VAL A 67 5.25 -2.65 4.80
N GLU A 68 6.48 -3.15 4.86
CA GLU A 68 7.43 -2.90 5.95
C GLU A 68 8.07 -1.50 5.81
N PRO A 69 8.45 -0.86 6.93
CA PRO A 69 9.20 0.39 6.87
C PRO A 69 10.60 0.14 6.28
N VAL A 70 11.13 1.13 5.55
CA VAL A 70 12.48 1.04 5.00
C VAL A 70 13.41 1.60 6.06
N CYS A 71 14.23 0.76 6.68
CA CYS A 71 15.30 1.22 7.56
C CYS A 71 16.36 1.93 6.71
N VAL A 72 16.40 3.26 6.78
CA VAL A 72 17.42 4.11 6.13
C VAL A 72 18.59 4.36 7.07
#